data_AF-A0A452TX62-F1
#
_entry.id   AF-A0A452TX62-F1
#
_cell.length_a   1.000
_cell.length_b   1.000
_cell.length_c   1.000
_cell.angle_alpha   90.00
_cell.angle_beta   90.00
_cell.angle_gamma   90.00
#
_symmetry.space_group_name_H-M   'P 1'
#
loop_
_entity.id
_entity.type
_entity.pdbx_description
1 polymer ?
#
loop_
_entity_poly.entity_id
_entity_poly.type
_entity_poly.pdbx_seq_one_letter_code
_entity_poly.pdbx_strand_id
1 'polypeptide(L)'
;AGSLLLPLPLPCCFYVLFTLHLCFLDSGKTGKILVWPSDSSHWINLKVILDQLQRHGHEITILVPSPNHLFDLTKIPFNVENLQLPVTKETLKEELDTILYIASFEMPKLSWWDRRAKLREMGKRFFRVAKRICDSAITNKELLSRLQAAKFDICLADPLSFCGELLAELLNIPFIYSFRFSHGSVIERLCAQLPTPSSYVPGSTSGLTDSMTFVQRLENWLLYIMSDIMFLYFLFPEWDEYYSKILGKPTTLCEIMGKAEMWLIRTYWDFEFPYPYLPNFEFVGGLHCKPAKPLPKELEEFVQSSGKDGIVVFTLGSMIKNLTEEKSNIIASALAQIPQKVLWKYTGKKPDTLGPNTRLYEWIPQNDLLGHPKTRAFITHCGTNGIYEAIYHGIPMVGIPMFGDQPDNIARIKAKGAAVEVDLHTMTSSNLLNALNEVINNPFYKENAMTLSRIHHDQPMKPLDRAVFWIEFVMRHKGAKHLRPASHDLTWFQYHSLDVIGFLLACVATTILLVSKCCLFCCWKFGKTGKKNKRE
;
A
#
# COMPACT_ATOMS: atom_id res chain seq x y z
N ALA A 1 37.97 38.68 56.56
CA ALA A 1 37.85 37.21 56.62
C ALA A 1 37.63 36.71 55.19
N GLY A 2 38.64 36.06 54.62
CA GLY A 2 38.66 35.66 53.22
C GLY A 2 37.75 34.47 52.93
N SER A 3 36.91 34.60 51.91
CA SER A 3 36.15 33.51 51.30
C SER A 3 37.08 32.73 50.36
N LEU A 4 37.55 31.57 50.83
CA LEU A 4 38.19 30.55 50.00
C LEU A 4 37.18 30.03 48.98
N LEU A 5 37.24 30.53 47.75
CA LEU A 5 36.73 29.81 46.58
C LEU A 5 37.76 28.71 46.27
N LEU A 6 37.53 27.52 46.79
CA LEU A 6 38.26 26.32 46.38
C LEU A 6 38.02 26.08 44.88
N PRO A 7 39.07 26.06 44.03
CA PRO A 7 38.90 25.61 42.66
C PRO A 7 38.53 24.13 42.70
N LEU A 8 37.38 23.77 42.13
CA LEU A 8 37.03 22.38 41.84
C LEU A 8 38.23 21.75 41.09
N PRO A 9 38.77 20.60 41.54
CA PRO A 9 39.91 20.00 40.88
C PRO A 9 39.51 19.71 39.42
N LEU A 10 40.36 20.09 38.45
CA LEU A 10 40.19 19.84 37.01
C LEU A 10 39.52 18.49 36.65
N PRO A 11 39.87 17.34 37.29
CA PRO A 11 39.20 16.07 37.02
C PRO A 11 37.69 16.06 37.33
N CYS A 12 37.20 16.81 38.32
CA CYS A 12 35.78 16.91 38.63
C CYS A 12 35.02 17.70 37.56
N CYS A 13 35.58 18.79 37.02
CA CYS A 13 34.96 19.50 35.90
C CYS A 13 34.93 18.64 34.63
N PHE A 14 35.98 17.85 34.37
CA PHE A 14 36.00 16.92 33.24
C PHE A 14 34.96 15.80 33.41
N TYR A 15 34.82 15.24 34.61
CA TYR A 15 33.78 14.25 34.92
C TYR A 15 32.38 14.81 34.77
N VAL A 16 32.12 16.03 35.25
CA VAL A 16 30.80 16.68 35.14
C VAL A 16 30.48 17.04 33.69
N LEU A 17 31.45 17.53 32.92
CA LEU A 17 31.27 17.80 31.49
C LEU A 17 31.10 16.52 30.67
N PHE A 18 31.82 15.45 31.03
CA PHE A 18 31.70 14.14 30.40
C PHE A 18 30.37 13.46 30.74
N THR A 19 29.88 13.55 31.99
CA THR A 19 28.55 13.05 32.35
C THR A 19 27.44 13.91 31.76
N LEU A 20 27.58 15.23 31.69
CA LEU A 20 26.66 16.09 30.94
C LEU A 20 26.68 15.72 29.46
N HIS A 21 27.83 15.50 28.83
CA HIS A 21 27.93 15.00 27.46
C HIS A 21 27.31 13.60 27.30
N LEU A 22 27.42 12.71 28.28
CA LEU A 22 26.72 11.42 28.28
C LEU A 22 25.21 11.55 28.48
N CYS A 23 24.75 12.60 29.18
CA CYS A 23 23.32 12.93 29.30
C CYS A 23 22.76 13.63 28.04
N PHE A 24 23.62 14.32 27.26
CA PHE A 24 23.27 14.91 25.96
C PHE A 24 23.50 13.97 24.78
N LEU A 25 24.26 12.89 24.98
CA LEU A 25 24.16 11.70 24.16
C LEU A 25 22.81 11.08 24.53
N ASP A 26 21.75 11.55 23.87
CA ASP A 26 20.55 10.76 23.71
C ASP A 26 21.03 9.46 23.06
N SER A 27 21.36 8.46 23.88
CA SER A 27 21.71 7.12 23.44
C SER A 27 20.47 6.69 22.69
N GLY A 28 20.49 6.83 21.35
CA GLY A 28 19.31 6.67 20.51
C GLY A 28 18.55 5.46 21.01
N LYS A 29 17.34 5.68 21.55
CA LYS A 29 16.64 4.68 22.35
C LYS A 29 16.47 3.43 21.50
N THR A 30 17.34 2.46 21.70
CA THR A 30 17.24 1.14 21.08
C THR A 30 15.99 0.49 21.63
N GLY A 31 15.22 -0.14 20.76
CA GLY A 31 14.00 -0.82 21.18
C GLY A 31 13.79 -2.09 20.38
N LYS A 32 12.89 -2.91 20.88
CA LYS A 32 12.64 -4.25 20.38
C LYS A 32 11.42 -4.26 19.48
N ILE A 33 11.61 -4.64 18.24
CA ILE A 33 10.58 -4.59 17.20
C ILE A 33 10.21 -6.03 16.83
N LEU A 34 8.93 -6.36 17.03
CA LEU A 34 8.35 -7.60 16.52
C LEU A 34 7.79 -7.35 15.12
N VAL A 35 8.02 -8.28 14.20
CA VAL A 35 7.54 -8.15 12.83
C VAL A 35 6.65 -9.34 12.48
N TRP A 36 5.41 -9.05 12.12
CA TRP A 36 4.47 -10.05 11.58
C TRP A 36 4.86 -10.41 10.14
N PRO A 37 4.75 -11.69 9.72
CA PRO A 37 5.22 -12.09 8.41
C PRO A 37 4.46 -11.41 7.28
N SER A 38 5.21 -10.99 6.26
CA SER A 38 4.71 -10.55 4.96
C SER A 38 5.56 -11.17 3.86
N ASP A 39 5.05 -11.24 2.64
CA ASP A 39 5.72 -11.95 1.54
C ASP A 39 6.03 -11.05 0.33
N SER A 40 6.98 -11.48 -0.49
CA SER A 40 7.24 -10.96 -1.83
C SER A 40 7.51 -9.45 -1.84
N SER A 41 6.74 -8.65 -2.58
CA SER A 41 6.95 -7.20 -2.65
C SER A 41 6.65 -6.47 -1.34
N HIS A 42 5.77 -7.02 -0.50
CA HIS A 42 5.46 -6.45 0.82
C HIS A 42 6.66 -6.60 1.76
N TRP A 43 7.27 -7.80 1.75
CA TRP A 43 8.51 -8.06 2.46
C TRP A 43 9.65 -7.16 1.99
N ILE A 44 9.84 -6.97 0.68
CA ILE A 44 10.91 -6.11 0.16
C ILE A 44 10.81 -4.68 0.72
N ASN A 45 9.60 -4.10 0.74
CA ASN A 45 9.38 -2.77 1.30
C ASN A 45 9.65 -2.73 2.81
N LEU A 46 9.09 -3.71 3.55
CA LEU A 46 9.28 -3.81 4.99
C LEU A 46 10.76 -3.97 5.35
N LYS A 47 11.48 -4.83 4.63
CA LYS A 47 12.92 -5.05 4.83
C LYS A 47 13.73 -3.76 4.71
N VAL A 48 13.38 -2.85 3.80
CA VAL A 48 14.11 -1.57 3.67
C VAL A 48 13.97 -0.73 4.95
N ILE A 49 12.77 -0.72 5.54
CA ILE A 49 12.50 -0.05 6.83
C ILE A 49 13.28 -0.75 7.95
N LEU A 50 13.22 -2.09 8.02
CA LEU A 50 13.91 -2.88 9.05
C LEU A 50 15.44 -2.73 8.98
N ASP A 51 16.02 -2.75 7.77
CA ASP A 51 17.47 -2.53 7.58
C ASP A 51 17.89 -1.15 8.13
N GLN A 52 17.04 -0.13 8.03
CA GLN A 52 17.34 1.20 8.54
C GLN A 52 17.16 1.29 10.06
N LEU A 53 16.11 0.68 10.61
CA LEU A 53 15.90 0.59 12.06
C LEU A 53 17.05 -0.19 12.74
N GLN A 54 17.55 -1.26 12.11
CA GLN A 54 18.72 -1.96 12.62
C GLN A 54 19.97 -1.08 12.63
N ARG A 55 20.19 -0.24 11.60
CA ARG A 55 21.29 0.74 11.60
C ARG A 55 21.15 1.79 12.71
N HIS A 56 19.93 2.08 13.14
CA HIS A 56 19.66 2.94 14.30
C HIS A 56 19.79 2.19 15.64
N GLY A 57 20.17 0.90 15.63
CA GLY A 57 20.44 0.10 16.82
C GLY A 57 19.25 -0.66 17.38
N HIS A 58 18.11 -0.71 16.68
CA HIS A 58 16.94 -1.48 17.12
C HIS A 58 17.17 -2.99 16.98
N GLU A 59 16.65 -3.74 17.96
CA GLU A 59 16.64 -5.20 17.93
C GLU A 59 15.37 -5.66 17.19
N ILE A 60 15.53 -6.48 16.15
CA ILE A 60 14.44 -6.88 15.27
C ILE A 60 14.25 -8.38 15.36
N THR A 61 13.02 -8.81 15.66
CA THR A 61 12.61 -10.21 15.63
C THR A 61 11.46 -10.39 14.66
N ILE A 62 11.64 -11.32 13.72
CA ILE A 62 10.69 -11.55 12.63
C ILE A 62 10.12 -12.95 12.77
N LEU A 63 8.78 -13.02 12.72
CA LEU A 63 8.11 -14.29 12.58
C LEU A 63 8.16 -14.73 11.12
N VAL A 64 8.54 -15.98 10.88
CA VAL A 64 8.65 -16.54 9.52
C VAL A 64 7.88 -17.86 9.46
N PRO A 65 6.88 -17.98 8.56
CA PRO A 65 6.21 -19.25 8.33
C PRO A 65 7.18 -20.26 7.72
N SER A 66 7.37 -21.41 8.35
CA SER A 66 8.14 -22.54 7.80
C SER A 66 7.15 -23.55 7.17
N PRO A 67 7.41 -24.08 5.97
CA PRO A 67 8.63 -23.96 5.15
C PRO A 67 8.53 -22.88 4.05
N ASN A 68 8.53 -21.59 4.40
CA ASN A 68 8.60 -20.52 3.40
C ASN A 68 10.05 -20.23 3.00
N HIS A 69 10.37 -20.39 1.71
CA HIS A 69 11.70 -20.11 1.13
C HIS A 69 11.75 -18.79 0.36
N LEU A 70 10.71 -17.94 0.41
CA LEU A 70 10.78 -16.60 -0.16
C LEU A 70 11.77 -15.70 0.60
N PHE A 71 12.23 -16.18 1.75
CA PHE A 71 13.34 -15.64 2.53
C PHE A 71 14.60 -16.49 2.31
N ASP A 72 15.68 -15.86 1.84
CA ASP A 72 17.01 -16.39 2.13
C ASP A 72 17.36 -16.00 3.57
N LEU A 73 16.88 -16.81 4.53
CA LEU A 73 17.07 -16.59 5.96
C LEU A 73 18.56 -16.50 6.35
N THR A 74 19.46 -17.07 5.54
CA THR A 74 20.91 -16.99 5.76
C THR A 74 21.49 -15.59 5.52
N LYS A 75 20.74 -14.73 4.82
CA LYS A 75 21.11 -13.33 4.51
C LYS A 75 20.34 -12.31 5.33
N ILE A 76 19.53 -12.76 6.29
CA ILE A 76 18.74 -11.87 7.14
C ILE A 76 19.53 -11.59 8.43
N PRO A 77 19.97 -10.33 8.67
CA PRO A 77 20.74 -9.96 9.86
C PRO A 77 19.86 -9.76 11.11
N PHE A 78 18.65 -10.34 11.14
CA PHE A 78 17.65 -10.16 12.19
C PHE A 78 17.43 -11.47 12.98
N ASN A 79 16.85 -11.36 14.18
CA ASN A 79 16.39 -12.53 14.92
C ASN A 79 15.17 -13.13 14.19
N VAL A 80 15.11 -14.46 14.11
CA VAL A 80 14.04 -15.18 13.39
C VAL A 80 13.35 -16.16 14.33
N GLU A 81 12.02 -16.10 14.33
CA GLU A 81 11.13 -17.02 15.03
C GLU A 81 10.30 -17.80 14.00
N ASN A 82 10.55 -19.10 13.91
CA ASN A 82 9.89 -19.94 12.90
C ASN A 82 8.49 -20.37 13.37
N LEU A 83 7.48 -20.04 12.57
CA LEU A 83 6.12 -20.54 12.73
C LEU A 83 5.98 -21.85 11.98
N GLN A 84 5.83 -22.97 12.70
CA GLN A 84 5.69 -24.27 12.08
C GLN A 84 4.30 -24.42 11.46
N LEU A 85 4.23 -24.51 10.14
CA LEU A 85 2.96 -24.74 9.45
C LEU A 85 2.74 -26.23 9.17
N PRO A 86 1.50 -26.73 9.29
CA PRO A 86 1.15 -28.10 8.94
C PRO A 86 0.96 -28.27 7.41
N VAL A 87 1.79 -27.60 6.59
CA VAL A 87 1.73 -27.67 5.13
C VAL A 87 3.14 -27.72 4.54
N THR A 88 3.28 -28.37 3.38
CA THR A 88 4.57 -28.43 2.67
C THR A 88 4.81 -27.17 1.87
N LYS A 89 6.07 -26.96 1.50
CA LYS A 89 6.53 -25.84 0.66
C LYS A 89 5.86 -25.89 -0.72
N GLU A 90 5.78 -27.08 -1.28
CA GLU A 90 5.24 -27.35 -2.61
C GLU A 90 3.78 -26.93 -2.66
N THR A 91 3.00 -27.24 -1.63
CA THR A 91 1.60 -26.82 -1.52
C THR A 91 1.45 -25.31 -1.46
N LEU A 92 2.24 -24.61 -0.62
CA LEU A 92 2.18 -23.14 -0.54
C LEU A 92 2.57 -22.48 -1.87
N LYS A 93 3.57 -23.03 -2.55
CA LYS A 93 4.00 -22.54 -3.86
C LYS A 93 2.92 -22.76 -4.92
N GLU A 94 2.29 -23.94 -4.94
CA GLU A 94 1.21 -24.26 -5.87
C GLU A 94 -0.02 -23.38 -5.64
N GLU A 95 -0.40 -23.12 -4.38
CA GLU A 95 -1.47 -22.19 -4.03
C GLU A 95 -1.17 -20.77 -4.54
N LEU A 96 0.07 -20.29 -4.38
CA LEU A 96 0.51 -18.99 -4.88
C LEU A 96 0.52 -18.93 -6.42
N ASP A 97 1.14 -19.90 -7.08
CA ASP A 97 1.23 -19.97 -8.54
C ASP A 97 -0.17 -20.02 -9.17
N THR A 98 -1.10 -20.76 -8.55
CA THR A 98 -2.52 -20.82 -8.95
C THR A 98 -3.21 -19.46 -8.82
N ILE A 99 -3.04 -18.76 -7.69
CA ILE A 99 -3.61 -17.43 -7.48
C ILE A 99 -3.10 -16.44 -8.53
N LEU A 100 -1.79 -16.46 -8.80
CA LEU A 100 -1.17 -15.58 -9.79
C LEU A 100 -1.67 -15.88 -11.21
N TYR A 101 -1.80 -17.15 -11.57
CA TYR A 101 -2.30 -17.56 -12.88
C TYR A 101 -3.75 -17.10 -13.10
N ILE A 102 -4.63 -17.40 -12.14
CA ILE A 102 -6.04 -16.96 -12.19
C ILE A 102 -6.10 -15.43 -12.31
N ALA A 103 -5.34 -14.73 -11.49
CA ALA A 103 -5.36 -13.27 -11.45
C ALA A 103 -4.91 -12.67 -12.79
N SER A 104 -3.87 -13.23 -13.39
CA SER A 104 -3.20 -12.68 -14.57
C SER A 104 -3.86 -13.09 -15.89
N PHE A 105 -4.43 -14.29 -15.99
CA PHE A 105 -4.81 -14.87 -17.29
C PHE A 105 -6.27 -15.33 -17.38
N GLU A 106 -6.93 -15.61 -16.27
CA GLU A 106 -8.34 -16.00 -16.25
C GLU A 106 -9.25 -14.79 -16.00
N MET A 107 -9.05 -14.06 -14.89
CA MET A 107 -9.91 -12.94 -14.48
C MET A 107 -10.11 -11.86 -15.56
N PRO A 108 -9.09 -11.48 -16.36
CA PRO A 108 -9.27 -10.47 -17.40
C PRO A 108 -10.28 -10.87 -18.48
N LYS A 109 -10.46 -12.18 -18.72
CA LYS A 109 -11.40 -12.73 -19.71
C LYS A 109 -12.84 -12.85 -19.20
N LEU A 110 -13.04 -12.68 -17.88
CA LEU A 110 -14.35 -12.85 -17.25
C LEU A 110 -15.21 -11.60 -17.42
N SER A 111 -16.53 -11.82 -17.45
CA SER A 111 -17.50 -10.74 -17.29
C SER A 111 -17.31 -10.03 -15.95
N TRP A 112 -17.86 -8.84 -15.81
CA TRP A 112 -17.73 -8.08 -14.57
C TRP A 112 -18.26 -8.85 -13.35
N TRP A 113 -19.42 -9.50 -13.47
CA TRP A 113 -20.02 -10.28 -12.37
C TRP A 113 -19.21 -11.52 -12.02
N ASP A 114 -18.74 -12.26 -13.03
CA ASP A 114 -17.92 -13.45 -12.82
C ASP A 114 -16.57 -13.09 -12.20
N ARG A 115 -15.98 -11.95 -12.60
CA ARG A 115 -14.75 -11.41 -12.00
C ARG A 115 -14.94 -11.12 -10.51
N ARG A 116 -16.07 -10.54 -10.10
CA ARG A 116 -16.38 -10.30 -8.67
C ARG A 116 -16.56 -11.59 -7.89
N ALA A 117 -17.26 -12.57 -8.47
CA ALA A 117 -17.41 -13.88 -7.85
C ALA A 117 -16.05 -14.58 -7.67
N LYS A 118 -15.18 -14.49 -8.69
CA LYS A 118 -13.83 -15.05 -8.66
C LYS A 118 -12.94 -14.35 -7.65
N LEU A 119 -13.00 -13.02 -7.57
CA LEU A 119 -12.24 -12.24 -6.58
C LEU A 119 -12.62 -12.63 -5.15
N ARG A 120 -13.92 -12.82 -4.87
CA ARG A 120 -14.39 -13.32 -3.57
C ARG A 120 -13.84 -14.71 -3.26
N GLU A 121 -13.85 -15.63 -4.24
CA GLU A 121 -13.27 -16.97 -4.07
C GLU A 121 -11.77 -16.91 -3.74
N MET A 122 -11.03 -16.08 -4.48
CA MET A 122 -9.60 -15.87 -4.25
C MET A 122 -9.31 -15.24 -2.89
N GLY A 123 -10.09 -14.24 -2.49
CA GLY A 123 -9.99 -13.62 -1.17
C GLY A 123 -10.17 -14.63 -0.04
N LYS A 124 -11.17 -15.52 -0.15
CA LYS A 124 -11.36 -16.62 0.82
C LYS A 124 -10.17 -17.58 0.87
N ARG A 125 -9.59 -17.94 -0.29
CA ARG A 125 -8.39 -18.79 -0.33
C ARG A 125 -7.19 -18.12 0.34
N PHE A 126 -6.93 -16.85 -0.02
CA PHE A 126 -5.83 -16.07 0.52
C PHE A 126 -5.94 -15.93 2.06
N PHE A 127 -7.11 -15.55 2.56
CA PHE A 127 -7.32 -15.40 4.00
C PHE A 127 -7.33 -16.73 4.76
N ARG A 128 -7.67 -17.85 4.13
CA ARG A 128 -7.48 -19.17 4.75
C ARG A 128 -6.01 -19.49 5.01
N VAL A 129 -5.12 -19.13 4.09
CA VAL A 129 -3.67 -19.29 4.28
C VAL A 129 -3.18 -18.38 5.41
N ALA A 130 -3.60 -17.11 5.41
CA ALA A 130 -3.28 -16.18 6.50
C ALA A 130 -3.77 -16.71 7.86
N LYS A 131 -4.96 -17.32 7.92
CA LYS A 131 -5.51 -17.93 9.14
C LYS A 131 -4.67 -19.12 9.63
N ARG A 132 -4.17 -19.99 8.74
CA ARG A 132 -3.25 -21.08 9.11
C ARG A 132 -1.96 -20.54 9.75
N ILE A 133 -1.43 -19.43 9.23
CA ILE A 133 -0.24 -18.75 9.78
C ILE A 133 -0.55 -18.12 11.14
N CYS A 134 -1.72 -17.49 11.27
CA CYS A 134 -2.17 -16.95 12.55
C CYS A 134 -2.33 -18.07 13.59
N ASP A 135 -3.01 -19.16 13.24
CA ASP A 135 -3.22 -20.31 14.12
C ASP A 135 -1.90 -20.89 14.64
N SER A 136 -0.89 -21.04 13.78
CA SER A 136 0.40 -21.59 14.20
C SER A 136 1.16 -20.70 15.19
N ALA A 137 0.90 -19.39 15.18
CA ALA A 137 1.44 -18.46 16.17
C ALA A 137 0.61 -18.45 17.46
N ILE A 138 -0.71 -18.24 17.34
CA ILE A 138 -1.61 -17.97 18.47
C ILE A 138 -1.88 -19.22 19.31
N THR A 139 -1.89 -20.41 18.71
CA THR A 139 -2.10 -21.67 19.46
C THR A 139 -0.82 -22.19 20.14
N ASN A 140 0.35 -21.63 19.79
CA ASN A 140 1.62 -22.02 20.35
C ASN A 140 1.91 -21.26 21.66
N LYS A 141 1.52 -21.85 22.79
CA LYS A 141 1.70 -21.27 24.13
C LYS A 141 3.16 -20.99 24.48
N GLU A 142 4.08 -21.84 24.03
CA GLU A 142 5.51 -21.67 24.28
C GLU A 142 6.04 -20.44 23.54
N LEU A 143 5.70 -20.30 22.25
CA LEU A 143 6.04 -19.12 21.46
C LEU A 143 5.46 -17.85 22.09
N LEU A 144 4.16 -17.82 22.42
CA LEU A 144 3.55 -16.65 23.05
C LEU A 144 4.22 -16.28 24.37
N SER A 145 4.58 -17.27 25.20
CA SER A 145 5.30 -17.02 26.45
C SER A 145 6.68 -16.43 26.22
N ARG A 146 7.43 -16.90 25.20
CA ARG A 146 8.73 -16.33 24.82
C ARG A 146 8.59 -14.92 24.28
N LEU A 147 7.60 -14.65 23.42
CA LEU A 147 7.33 -13.32 22.88
C LEU A 147 6.93 -12.33 23.99
N GLN A 148 6.12 -12.75 24.95
CA GLN A 148 5.76 -11.93 26.13
C GLN A 148 6.99 -11.62 26.98
N ALA A 149 7.83 -12.62 27.24
CA ALA A 149 9.05 -12.46 28.03
C ALA A 149 10.09 -11.55 27.36
N ALA A 150 10.10 -11.50 26.01
CA ALA A 150 11.02 -10.66 25.24
C ALA A 150 10.77 -9.15 25.42
N LYS A 151 9.55 -8.75 25.81
CA LYS A 151 9.11 -7.36 26.05
C LYS A 151 9.35 -6.44 24.85
N PHE A 152 8.72 -6.77 23.72
CA PHE A 152 8.74 -5.92 22.53
C PHE A 152 8.13 -4.54 22.79
N ASP A 153 8.66 -3.51 22.15
CA ASP A 153 8.15 -2.15 22.26
C ASP A 153 7.04 -1.87 21.24
N ILE A 154 7.07 -2.55 20.09
CA ILE A 154 6.12 -2.34 19.00
C ILE A 154 6.03 -3.58 18.09
N CYS A 155 4.88 -3.77 17.45
CA CYS A 155 4.69 -4.71 16.35
C CYS A 155 4.56 -3.97 15.00
N LEU A 156 5.28 -4.43 13.97
CA LEU A 156 5.09 -4.01 12.59
C LEU A 156 4.34 -5.09 11.81
N ALA A 157 3.28 -4.70 11.13
CA ALA A 157 2.45 -5.61 10.35
C ALA A 157 2.06 -5.02 8.98
N ASP A 158 1.54 -5.88 8.10
CA ASP A 158 0.84 -5.47 6.88
C ASP A 158 -0.61 -5.96 7.00
N PRO A 159 -1.60 -5.09 6.80
CA PRO A 159 -3.00 -5.44 7.04
C PRO A 159 -3.59 -6.37 5.97
N LEU A 160 -2.85 -6.76 4.92
CA LEU A 160 -3.25 -7.90 4.09
C LEU A 160 -2.82 -9.25 4.69
N SER A 161 -1.84 -9.25 5.59
CA SER A 161 -1.42 -10.41 6.37
C SER A 161 -2.00 -10.29 7.77
N PHE A 162 -3.30 -10.56 7.93
CA PHE A 162 -4.00 -10.47 9.22
C PHE A 162 -3.27 -11.23 10.33
N CYS A 163 -3.58 -10.85 11.58
CA CYS A 163 -3.11 -11.42 12.85
C CYS A 163 -1.92 -10.72 13.50
N GLY A 164 -1.19 -9.84 12.79
CA GLY A 164 -0.15 -9.02 13.43
C GLY A 164 -0.72 -8.13 14.54
N GLU A 165 -1.91 -7.57 14.28
CA GLU A 165 -2.70 -6.79 15.24
C GLU A 165 -3.26 -7.62 16.40
N LEU A 166 -3.71 -8.86 16.14
CA LEU A 166 -4.18 -9.76 17.19
C LEU A 166 -3.04 -10.16 18.12
N LEU A 167 -1.88 -10.49 17.55
CA LEU A 167 -0.69 -10.80 18.32
C LEU A 167 -0.25 -9.60 19.18
N ALA A 168 -0.29 -8.40 18.62
CA ALA A 168 0.02 -7.17 19.36
C ALA A 168 -0.95 -6.95 20.54
N GLU A 169 -2.26 -7.19 20.35
CA GLU A 169 -3.27 -7.14 21.41
C GLU A 169 -2.97 -8.16 22.53
N LEU A 170 -2.63 -9.41 22.16
CA LEU A 170 -2.28 -10.45 23.14
C LEU A 170 -1.00 -10.13 23.94
N LEU A 171 -0.02 -9.50 23.29
CA LEU A 171 1.23 -9.08 23.93
C LEU A 171 1.10 -7.74 24.68
N ASN A 172 -0.01 -7.03 24.50
CA ASN A 172 -0.27 -5.69 25.01
C ASN A 172 0.79 -4.67 24.59
N ILE A 173 1.10 -4.63 23.29
CA ILE A 173 2.06 -3.72 22.67
C ILE A 173 1.39 -2.89 21.56
N PRO A 174 1.84 -1.64 21.31
CA PRO A 174 1.36 -0.86 20.17
C PRO A 174 1.78 -1.54 18.85
N PHE A 175 1.05 -1.22 17.78
CA PHE A 175 1.40 -1.70 16.45
C PHE A 175 1.20 -0.63 15.36
N ILE A 176 1.97 -0.77 14.29
CA ILE A 176 1.94 0.09 13.11
C ILE A 176 1.76 -0.78 11.87
N TYR A 177 0.97 -0.29 10.93
CA TYR A 177 0.86 -0.90 9.62
C TYR A 177 1.79 -0.26 8.61
N SER A 178 2.47 -1.08 7.80
CA SER A 178 2.92 -0.69 6.47
C SER A 178 1.92 -1.23 5.47
N PHE A 179 1.29 -0.36 4.68
CA PHE A 179 0.18 -0.76 3.82
C PHE A 179 0.21 -0.13 2.45
N ARG A 180 -0.28 -0.83 1.42
CA ARG A 180 -0.36 -0.31 0.06
C ARG A 180 -1.80 -0.06 -0.38
N PHE A 181 -2.67 -1.08 -0.29
CA PHE A 181 -4.08 -0.96 -0.68
C PHE A 181 -4.89 -2.18 -0.21
N SER A 182 -6.20 -2.00 -0.04
CA SER A 182 -7.18 -3.09 -0.17
C SER A 182 -8.13 -2.84 -1.34
N HIS A 183 -8.78 -3.90 -1.83
CA HIS A 183 -9.77 -3.77 -2.91
C HIS A 183 -10.92 -2.86 -2.50
N GLY A 184 -11.25 -1.86 -3.32
CA GLY A 184 -12.24 -0.82 -2.98
C GLY A 184 -11.82 0.09 -1.82
N SER A 185 -10.57 0.01 -1.37
CA SER A 185 -10.03 0.71 -0.20
C SER A 185 -10.78 0.40 1.10
N VAL A 186 -11.37 -0.79 1.21
CA VAL A 186 -12.25 -1.19 2.32
C VAL A 186 -11.57 -1.13 3.69
N ILE A 187 -10.35 -1.67 3.82
CA ILE A 187 -9.63 -1.69 5.10
C ILE A 187 -9.31 -0.25 5.55
N GLU A 188 -8.79 0.57 4.64
CA GLU A 188 -8.46 1.97 4.85
C GLU A 188 -9.70 2.76 5.29
N ARG A 189 -10.83 2.55 4.61
CA ARG A 189 -12.08 3.26 4.85
C ARG A 189 -12.79 2.83 6.12
N LEU A 190 -13.02 1.53 6.26
CA LEU A 190 -13.96 1.00 7.24
C LEU A 190 -13.24 0.65 8.54
N CYS A 191 -12.07 0.04 8.48
CA CYS A 191 -11.32 -0.29 9.70
C CYS A 191 -10.49 0.91 10.19
N ALA A 192 -9.82 1.58 9.26
CA ALA A 192 -8.91 2.67 9.58
C ALA A 192 -9.54 4.08 9.52
N GLN A 193 -10.81 4.17 9.12
CA GLN A 193 -11.62 5.41 9.10
C GLN A 193 -11.06 6.53 8.20
N LEU A 194 -10.23 6.18 7.20
CA LEU A 194 -9.69 7.14 6.23
C LEU A 194 -10.80 7.70 5.34
N PRO A 195 -10.98 9.04 5.27
CA PRO A 195 -12.02 9.62 4.43
C PRO A 195 -11.69 9.47 2.94
N THR A 196 -12.55 8.74 2.21
CA THR A 196 -12.43 8.55 0.76
C THR A 196 -13.76 8.91 0.06
N PRO A 197 -14.00 10.19 -0.26
CA PRO A 197 -15.24 10.59 -0.92
C PRO A 197 -15.35 9.94 -2.31
N SER A 198 -16.33 9.05 -2.50
CA SER A 198 -16.49 8.28 -3.75
C SER A 198 -16.83 9.14 -4.98
N SER A 199 -17.11 10.44 -4.79
CA SER A 199 -17.40 11.39 -5.86
C SER A 199 -16.16 11.77 -6.68
N TYR A 200 -14.96 11.66 -6.10
CA TYR A 200 -13.70 12.00 -6.78
C TYR A 200 -12.51 11.10 -6.36
N VAL A 201 -12.64 10.27 -5.32
CA VAL A 201 -11.61 9.30 -4.94
C VAL A 201 -11.94 7.96 -5.58
N PRO A 202 -11.20 7.52 -6.63
CA PRO A 202 -11.43 6.23 -7.25
C PRO A 202 -11.11 5.12 -6.26
N GLY A 203 -12.01 4.13 -6.16
CA GLY A 203 -11.80 2.96 -5.31
C GLY A 203 -10.65 2.15 -5.88
N SER A 204 -9.79 1.63 -5.01
CA SER A 204 -8.64 0.84 -5.44
C SER A 204 -9.10 -0.34 -6.32
N THR A 205 -8.44 -0.52 -7.46
CA THR A 205 -8.73 -1.48 -8.56
C THR A 205 -9.92 -1.13 -9.47
N SER A 206 -10.35 0.13 -9.49
CA SER A 206 -11.38 0.64 -10.41
C SER A 206 -10.87 0.91 -11.83
N GLY A 207 -9.59 1.25 -11.98
CA GLY A 207 -9.01 1.81 -13.21
C GLY A 207 -9.42 3.26 -13.49
N LEU A 208 -10.11 3.92 -12.55
CA LEU A 208 -10.63 5.27 -12.71
C LEU A 208 -9.65 6.35 -12.21
N THR A 209 -9.87 7.59 -12.62
CA THR A 209 -9.11 8.77 -12.19
C THR A 209 -9.93 9.62 -11.20
N ASP A 210 -9.33 10.69 -10.69
CA ASP A 210 -10.02 11.69 -9.86
C ASP A 210 -10.96 12.62 -10.64
N SER A 211 -10.88 12.60 -11.97
CA SER A 211 -11.80 13.29 -12.88
C SER A 211 -12.76 12.31 -13.56
N MET A 212 -13.90 12.06 -12.91
CA MET A 212 -14.92 11.11 -13.38
C MET A 212 -16.15 11.78 -13.98
N THR A 213 -16.65 11.23 -15.08
CA THR A 213 -18.01 11.48 -15.60
C THR A 213 -19.08 10.94 -14.63
N PHE A 214 -20.35 11.28 -14.85
CA PHE A 214 -21.43 10.72 -14.03
C PHE A 214 -21.46 9.18 -14.04
N VAL A 215 -21.30 8.54 -15.20
CA VAL A 215 -21.29 7.08 -15.32
C VAL A 215 -20.11 6.48 -14.56
N GLN A 216 -18.92 7.06 -14.68
CA GLN A 216 -17.74 6.61 -13.93
C GLN A 216 -17.91 6.81 -12.41
N ARG A 217 -18.57 7.88 -11.96
CA ARG A 217 -18.90 8.06 -10.53
C ARG A 217 -19.90 7.01 -10.05
N LEU A 218 -20.88 6.63 -10.88
CA LEU A 218 -21.81 5.56 -10.56
C LEU A 218 -21.07 4.20 -10.47
N GLU A 219 -20.19 3.90 -11.42
CA GLU A 219 -19.34 2.71 -11.39
C GLU A 219 -18.45 2.66 -10.15
N ASN A 220 -17.82 3.79 -9.82
CA ASN A 220 -17.00 3.92 -8.61
C ASN A 220 -17.84 3.66 -7.37
N TRP A 221 -18.99 4.32 -7.23
CA TRP A 221 -19.87 4.13 -6.07
C TRP A 221 -20.36 2.68 -5.93
N LEU A 222 -20.70 2.01 -7.05
CA LEU A 222 -21.06 0.59 -7.05
C LEU A 222 -19.89 -0.31 -6.66
N LEU A 223 -18.67 -0.01 -7.11
CA LEU A 223 -17.46 -0.72 -6.69
C LEU A 223 -17.27 -0.65 -5.18
N TYR A 224 -17.42 0.54 -4.58
CA TYR A 224 -17.32 0.73 -3.13
C TYR A 224 -18.31 -0.18 -2.40
N ILE A 225 -19.60 -0.10 -2.74
CA ILE A 225 -20.64 -0.90 -2.09
C ILE A 225 -20.39 -2.39 -2.23
N MET A 226 -20.02 -2.84 -3.42
CA MET A 226 -19.78 -4.26 -3.65
C MET A 226 -18.52 -4.77 -2.95
N SER A 227 -17.51 -3.91 -2.79
CA SER A 227 -16.33 -4.22 -2.00
C SER A 227 -16.69 -4.29 -0.52
N ASP A 228 -17.42 -3.30 0.00
CA ASP A 228 -17.91 -3.29 1.38
C ASP A 228 -18.73 -4.56 1.68
N ILE A 229 -19.66 -4.94 0.79
CA ILE A 229 -20.44 -6.18 0.93
C ILE A 229 -19.53 -7.42 0.92
N MET A 230 -18.56 -7.48 0.00
CA MET A 230 -17.64 -8.60 -0.12
C MET A 230 -16.85 -8.80 1.17
N PHE A 231 -16.27 -7.75 1.73
CA PHE A 231 -15.46 -7.84 2.92
C PHE A 231 -16.31 -8.09 4.17
N LEU A 232 -17.30 -7.24 4.43
CA LEU A 232 -18.08 -7.27 5.68
C LEU A 232 -18.93 -8.54 5.84
N TYR A 233 -19.43 -9.12 4.74
CA TYR A 233 -20.32 -10.28 4.83
C TYR A 233 -19.68 -11.60 4.41
N PHE A 234 -18.56 -11.59 3.67
CA PHE A 234 -17.96 -12.83 3.17
C PHE A 234 -16.51 -13.09 3.59
N LEU A 235 -15.74 -12.06 3.96
CA LEU A 235 -14.33 -12.22 4.31
C LEU A 235 -14.05 -11.99 5.80
N PHE A 236 -14.61 -10.92 6.38
CA PHE A 236 -14.40 -10.58 7.80
C PHE A 236 -15.14 -11.47 8.81
N PRO A 237 -16.36 -11.99 8.56
CA PRO A 237 -17.09 -12.73 9.61
C PRO A 237 -16.34 -13.93 10.18
N GLU A 238 -15.59 -14.67 9.34
CA GLU A 238 -14.76 -15.79 9.81
C GLU A 238 -13.62 -15.34 10.73
N TRP A 239 -13.10 -14.13 10.51
CA TRP A 239 -12.07 -13.52 11.35
C TRP A 239 -12.65 -12.87 12.60
N ASP A 240 -13.82 -12.26 12.53
CA ASP A 240 -14.53 -11.72 13.69
C ASP A 240 -14.84 -12.84 14.70
N GLU A 241 -15.33 -13.99 14.21
CA GLU A 241 -15.56 -15.18 15.04
C GLU A 241 -14.24 -15.68 15.67
N TYR A 242 -13.18 -15.74 14.86
CA TYR A 242 -11.86 -16.17 15.32
C TYR A 242 -11.30 -15.24 16.40
N TYR A 243 -11.38 -13.93 16.20
CA TYR A 243 -10.88 -12.91 17.13
C TYR A 243 -11.66 -12.93 18.43
N SER A 244 -13.00 -13.03 18.32
CA SER A 244 -13.87 -13.14 19.48
C SER A 244 -13.55 -14.38 20.33
N LYS A 245 -13.26 -15.51 19.68
CA LYS A 245 -12.88 -16.76 20.35
C LYS A 245 -11.53 -16.63 21.08
N ILE A 246 -10.52 -16.05 20.43
CA ILE A 246 -9.18 -15.92 21.02
C ILE A 246 -9.18 -14.92 22.19
N LEU A 247 -9.88 -13.79 22.05
CA LEU A 247 -9.91 -12.73 23.06
C LEU A 247 -10.98 -12.95 24.14
N GLY A 248 -11.88 -13.92 23.97
CA GLY A 248 -12.91 -14.27 24.94
C GLY A 248 -14.04 -13.24 25.09
N LYS A 249 -14.19 -12.33 24.13
CA LYS A 249 -15.23 -11.28 24.12
C LYS A 249 -15.62 -10.93 22.67
N PRO A 250 -16.86 -10.47 22.40
CA PRO A 250 -17.25 -10.01 21.07
C PRO A 250 -16.27 -8.95 20.56
N THR A 251 -15.58 -9.26 19.47
CA THR A 251 -14.53 -8.42 18.88
C THR A 251 -14.56 -8.58 17.37
N THR A 252 -14.51 -7.46 16.64
CA THR A 252 -14.39 -7.49 15.18
C THR A 252 -12.95 -7.29 14.74
N LEU A 253 -12.59 -7.80 13.56
CA LEU A 253 -11.30 -7.57 12.93
C LEU A 253 -11.05 -6.06 12.77
N CYS A 254 -12.01 -5.32 12.21
CA CYS A 254 -11.86 -3.87 12.02
C CYS A 254 -11.68 -3.10 13.34
N GLU A 255 -12.31 -3.53 14.45
CA GLU A 255 -12.10 -2.92 15.77
C GLU A 255 -10.63 -3.02 16.18
N ILE A 256 -10.02 -4.19 16.02
CA ILE A 256 -8.61 -4.40 16.36
C ILE A 256 -7.71 -3.64 15.39
N MET A 257 -7.94 -3.73 14.06
CA MET A 257 -7.15 -2.97 13.07
C MET A 257 -7.21 -1.45 13.31
N GLY A 258 -8.37 -0.93 13.72
CA GLY A 258 -8.59 0.49 14.04
C GLY A 258 -7.88 0.98 15.30
N LYS A 259 -7.14 0.11 16.01
CA LYS A 259 -6.24 0.47 17.11
C LYS A 259 -4.80 0.74 16.66
N ALA A 260 -4.47 0.57 15.38
CA ALA A 260 -3.14 0.85 14.87
C ALA A 260 -2.73 2.30 15.20
N GLU A 261 -1.51 2.47 15.72
CA GLU A 261 -1.02 3.77 16.15
C GLU A 261 -0.70 4.67 14.96
N MET A 262 -0.16 4.09 13.87
CA MET A 262 0.11 4.76 12.60
C MET A 262 -0.13 3.83 11.42
N TRP A 263 -0.50 4.42 10.28
CA TRP A 263 -0.62 3.76 8.98
C TRP A 263 0.42 4.35 8.01
N LEU A 264 1.48 3.60 7.75
CA LEU A 264 2.51 3.94 6.77
C LEU A 264 2.04 3.50 5.37
N ILE A 265 1.42 4.42 4.64
CA ILE A 265 0.88 4.16 3.30
C ILE A 265 1.99 4.25 2.26
N ARG A 266 2.20 3.19 1.48
CA ARG A 266 3.29 3.07 0.49
C ARG A 266 2.97 3.80 -0.83
N THR A 267 2.31 4.95 -0.74
CA THR A 267 2.10 5.88 -1.86
C THR A 267 2.47 7.31 -1.47
N TYR A 268 2.51 8.23 -2.44
CA TYR A 268 2.75 9.67 -2.29
C TYR A 268 2.17 10.43 -3.49
N TRP A 269 2.07 11.77 -3.41
CA TRP A 269 1.27 12.61 -4.33
C TRP A 269 1.88 12.81 -5.73
N ASP A 270 3.17 12.52 -5.89
CA ASP A 270 3.82 12.39 -7.19
C ASP A 270 3.23 11.22 -8.01
N PHE A 271 2.78 10.17 -7.35
CA PHE A 271 2.16 8.99 -7.96
C PHE A 271 0.62 8.96 -7.86
N GLU A 272 0.08 9.27 -6.69
CA GLU A 272 -1.35 9.13 -6.36
C GLU A 272 -2.15 10.40 -6.71
N PHE A 273 -3.49 10.28 -6.73
CA PHE A 273 -4.38 11.44 -6.77
C PHE A 273 -4.57 12.02 -5.36
N PRO A 274 -4.72 13.34 -5.19
CA PRO A 274 -4.89 13.95 -3.86
C PRO A 274 -6.24 13.60 -3.23
N TYR A 275 -6.24 13.26 -1.94
CA TYR A 275 -7.45 13.02 -1.15
C TYR A 275 -7.23 13.31 0.34
N PRO A 276 -8.31 13.45 1.16
CA PRO A 276 -8.17 13.77 2.58
C PRO A 276 -7.45 12.67 3.35
N TYR A 277 -6.55 13.06 4.27
CA TYR A 277 -5.83 12.12 5.11
C TYR A 277 -5.93 12.50 6.59
N LEU A 278 -5.66 11.52 7.45
CA LEU A 278 -5.71 11.65 8.90
C LEU A 278 -4.31 11.84 9.51
N PRO A 279 -4.18 12.44 10.69
CA PRO A 279 -2.87 12.65 11.33
C PRO A 279 -2.11 11.36 11.65
N ASN A 280 -2.80 10.23 11.81
CA ASN A 280 -2.19 8.92 12.00
C ASN A 280 -1.91 8.17 10.68
N PHE A 281 -2.00 8.84 9.53
CA PHE A 281 -1.69 8.31 8.20
C PHE A 281 -0.51 9.04 7.59
N GLU A 282 0.52 8.28 7.24
CA GLU A 282 1.79 8.82 6.76
C GLU A 282 2.18 8.17 5.44
N PHE A 283 2.31 9.00 4.42
CA PHE A 283 2.54 8.59 3.05
C PHE A 283 4.03 8.48 2.79
N VAL A 284 4.52 7.26 2.55
CA VAL A 284 5.95 6.90 2.46
C VAL A 284 6.30 6.24 1.12
N GLY A 285 5.61 6.64 0.05
CA GLY A 285 5.87 6.18 -1.32
C GLY A 285 7.33 6.35 -1.75
N GLY A 286 7.90 5.31 -2.38
CA GLY A 286 9.28 5.30 -2.88
C GLY A 286 10.38 5.14 -1.82
N LEU A 287 10.05 4.66 -0.61
CA LEU A 287 11.03 4.38 0.45
C LEU A 287 12.17 3.44 0.05
N HIS A 288 12.00 2.60 -0.98
CA HIS A 288 13.01 1.67 -1.47
C HIS A 288 13.95 2.29 -2.51
N CYS A 289 13.59 3.43 -3.10
CA CYS A 289 14.34 4.07 -4.17
C CYS A 289 15.69 4.58 -3.68
N LYS A 290 16.72 4.44 -4.52
CA LYS A 290 18.11 4.79 -4.18
C LYS A 290 18.83 5.38 -5.39
N PRO A 291 19.87 6.21 -5.18
CA PRO A 291 20.77 6.61 -6.26
C PRO A 291 21.33 5.38 -6.98
N ALA A 292 21.51 5.48 -8.30
CA ALA A 292 22.09 4.40 -9.09
C ALA A 292 23.55 4.16 -8.71
N LYS A 293 23.92 2.89 -8.61
CA LYS A 293 25.29 2.42 -8.46
C LYS A 293 25.90 2.09 -9.83
N PRO A 294 27.24 2.07 -9.94
CA PRO A 294 27.90 1.60 -11.16
C PRO A 294 27.46 0.18 -11.54
N LEU A 295 27.21 -0.04 -12.83
CA LEU A 295 26.81 -1.34 -13.35
C LEU A 295 28.02 -2.30 -13.38
N PRO A 296 27.80 -3.62 -13.27
CA PRO A 296 28.83 -4.61 -13.56
C PRO A 296 29.40 -4.41 -14.96
N LYS A 297 30.71 -4.62 -15.12
CA LYS A 297 31.45 -4.31 -16.36
C LYS A 297 30.77 -4.84 -17.64
N GLU A 298 30.33 -6.09 -17.62
CA GLU A 298 29.67 -6.72 -18.78
C GLU A 298 28.33 -6.04 -19.14
N LEU A 299 27.56 -5.64 -18.12
CA LEU A 299 26.29 -4.95 -18.31
C LEU A 299 26.54 -3.53 -18.85
N GLU A 300 27.54 -2.84 -18.30
CA GLU A 300 27.98 -1.53 -18.75
C GLU A 300 28.42 -1.57 -20.22
N GLU A 301 29.23 -2.54 -20.63
CA GLU A 301 29.65 -2.71 -22.03
C GLU A 301 28.46 -2.87 -22.99
N PHE A 302 27.47 -3.69 -22.60
CA PHE A 302 26.24 -3.83 -23.39
C PHE A 302 25.45 -2.52 -23.47
N VAL A 303 25.29 -1.82 -22.35
CA VAL A 303 24.62 -0.51 -22.28
C VAL A 303 25.33 0.53 -23.15
N GLN A 304 26.66 0.58 -23.11
CA GLN A 304 27.45 1.52 -23.90
C GLN A 304 27.35 1.24 -25.40
N SER A 305 27.28 -0.04 -25.79
CA SER A 305 27.10 -0.47 -27.19
C SER A 305 25.83 0.05 -27.87
N SER A 306 24.87 0.59 -27.10
CA SER A 306 23.66 1.23 -27.64
C SER A 306 23.89 2.58 -28.33
N GLY A 307 25.11 3.13 -28.29
CA GLY A 307 25.43 4.39 -28.95
C GLY A 307 24.54 5.55 -28.47
N LYS A 308 23.99 6.31 -29.42
CA LYS A 308 23.12 7.48 -29.14
C LYS A 308 21.67 7.09 -28.81
N ASP A 309 21.24 5.92 -29.30
CA ASP A 309 19.84 5.49 -29.22
C ASP A 309 19.47 5.13 -27.79
N GLY A 310 20.43 4.61 -27.01
CA GLY A 310 20.27 4.31 -25.60
C GLY A 310 19.60 2.96 -25.35
N ILE A 311 19.09 2.78 -24.14
CA ILE A 311 18.57 1.49 -23.68
C ILE A 311 17.10 1.55 -23.27
N VAL A 312 16.45 0.39 -23.38
CA VAL A 312 15.14 0.09 -22.79
C VAL A 312 15.32 -0.99 -21.74
N VAL A 313 14.79 -0.74 -20.55
CA VAL A 313 14.76 -1.74 -19.47
C VAL A 313 13.39 -2.40 -19.52
N PHE A 314 13.33 -3.74 -19.46
CA PHE A 314 12.07 -4.47 -19.47
C PHE A 314 12.01 -5.54 -18.38
N THR A 315 10.98 -5.47 -17.53
CA THR A 315 10.64 -6.53 -16.58
C THR A 315 9.15 -6.57 -16.24
N LEU A 316 8.64 -7.79 -16.00
CA LEU A 316 7.30 -8.02 -15.44
C LEU A 316 7.34 -8.39 -13.94
N GLY A 317 8.44 -8.03 -13.25
CA GLY A 317 8.63 -8.34 -11.84
C GLY A 317 9.20 -9.74 -11.59
N SER A 318 9.13 -10.21 -10.34
CA SER A 318 9.66 -11.53 -9.90
C SER A 318 8.61 -12.63 -9.83
N MET A 319 7.33 -12.26 -9.72
CA MET A 319 6.22 -13.21 -9.55
C MET A 319 5.86 -13.90 -10.87
N ILE A 320 6.05 -13.21 -11.99
CA ILE A 320 5.79 -13.75 -13.33
C ILE A 320 7.09 -14.29 -13.90
N LYS A 321 7.19 -15.62 -13.95
CA LYS A 321 8.41 -16.31 -14.41
C LYS A 321 8.42 -16.59 -15.91
N ASN A 322 7.25 -16.75 -16.50
CA ASN A 322 7.13 -17.11 -17.91
C ASN A 322 5.86 -16.48 -18.52
N LEU A 323 5.93 -16.23 -19.83
CA LEU A 323 4.78 -15.87 -20.65
C LEU A 323 4.45 -17.07 -21.55
N THR A 324 3.28 -17.06 -22.20
CA THR A 324 3.04 -18.02 -23.27
C THR A 324 4.04 -17.78 -24.40
N GLU A 325 4.41 -18.83 -25.13
CA GLU A 325 5.37 -18.71 -26.24
C GLU A 325 4.89 -17.65 -27.25
N GLU A 326 3.59 -17.64 -27.56
CA GLU A 326 2.95 -16.63 -28.39
C GLU A 326 3.22 -15.20 -27.88
N LYS A 327 2.93 -14.91 -26.61
CA LYS A 327 3.10 -13.56 -26.06
C LYS A 327 4.56 -13.14 -25.97
N SER A 328 5.45 -14.06 -25.62
CA SER A 328 6.88 -13.80 -25.57
C SER A 328 7.45 -13.48 -26.97
N ASN A 329 6.99 -14.17 -28.02
CA ASN A 329 7.36 -13.90 -29.41
C ASN A 329 6.76 -12.59 -29.94
N ILE A 330 5.51 -12.26 -29.59
CA ILE A 330 4.91 -10.95 -29.92
C ILE A 330 5.76 -9.81 -29.37
N ILE A 331 6.16 -9.91 -28.10
CA ILE A 331 6.99 -8.88 -27.46
C ILE A 331 8.38 -8.85 -28.09
N ALA A 332 9.05 -9.99 -28.24
CA ALA A 332 10.37 -10.07 -28.84
C ALA A 332 10.42 -9.48 -30.26
N SER A 333 9.40 -9.74 -31.08
CA SER A 333 9.26 -9.17 -32.41
C SER A 333 9.15 -7.64 -32.40
N ALA A 334 8.44 -7.06 -31.43
CA ALA A 334 8.35 -5.60 -31.29
C ALA A 334 9.70 -5.00 -30.88
N LEU A 335 10.36 -5.63 -29.89
CA LEU A 335 11.67 -5.20 -29.38
C LEU A 335 12.76 -5.28 -30.45
N ALA A 336 12.69 -6.26 -31.37
CA ALA A 336 13.65 -6.41 -32.46
C ALA A 336 13.62 -5.24 -33.47
N GLN A 337 12.54 -4.44 -33.49
CA GLN A 337 12.33 -3.37 -34.45
C GLN A 337 12.80 -1.99 -33.96
N ILE A 338 13.11 -1.84 -32.67
CA ILE A 338 13.59 -0.58 -32.12
C ILE A 338 15.14 -0.50 -32.18
N PRO A 339 15.72 0.70 -32.38
CA PRO A 339 17.18 0.85 -32.45
C PRO A 339 17.87 0.71 -31.08
N GLN A 340 17.14 0.86 -29.97
CA GLN A 340 17.71 0.74 -28.63
C GLN A 340 18.18 -0.68 -28.32
N LYS A 341 19.18 -0.79 -27.45
CA LYS A 341 19.49 -2.07 -26.79
C LYS A 341 18.45 -2.33 -25.69
N VAL A 342 18.01 -3.57 -25.59
CA VAL A 342 16.97 -3.95 -24.62
C VAL A 342 17.55 -4.91 -23.60
N LEU A 343 17.37 -4.58 -22.32
CA LEU A 343 17.68 -5.46 -21.20
C LEU A 343 16.38 -6.03 -20.67
N TRP A 344 16.11 -7.29 -21.00
CA TRP A 344 14.86 -7.95 -20.66
C TRP A 344 15.08 -8.99 -19.57
N LYS A 345 14.55 -8.74 -18.38
CA LYS A 345 14.48 -9.73 -17.32
C LYS A 345 13.40 -10.77 -17.65
N TYR A 346 13.82 -11.99 -17.97
CA TYR A 346 12.95 -13.07 -18.40
C TYR A 346 13.58 -14.44 -18.13
N THR A 347 12.85 -15.31 -17.43
CA THR A 347 13.28 -16.67 -17.06
C THR A 347 12.53 -17.76 -17.84
N GLY A 348 11.73 -17.37 -18.83
CA GLY A 348 10.98 -18.28 -19.68
C GLY A 348 11.80 -18.88 -20.82
N LYS A 349 11.15 -19.68 -21.66
CA LYS A 349 11.75 -20.18 -22.91
C LYS A 349 12.12 -18.99 -23.80
N LYS A 350 13.38 -18.93 -24.25
CA LYS A 350 13.88 -17.90 -25.17
C LYS A 350 12.93 -17.78 -26.38
N PRO A 351 12.41 -16.58 -26.69
CA PRO A 351 11.57 -16.37 -27.88
C PRO A 351 12.35 -16.62 -29.17
N ASP A 352 11.69 -17.21 -30.16
CA ASP A 352 12.27 -17.50 -31.48
C ASP A 352 12.51 -16.21 -32.28
N THR A 353 11.70 -15.17 -32.04
CA THR A 353 11.79 -13.86 -32.70
C THR A 353 12.67 -12.85 -31.96
N LEU A 354 13.55 -13.30 -31.05
CA LEU A 354 14.42 -12.42 -30.28
C LEU A 354 15.49 -11.75 -31.17
N GLY A 355 15.39 -10.42 -31.30
CA GLY A 355 16.35 -9.62 -32.06
C GLY A 355 17.73 -9.48 -31.38
N PRO A 356 18.80 -9.23 -32.16
CA PRO A 356 20.19 -9.12 -31.66
C PRO A 356 20.43 -7.87 -30.79
N ASN A 357 19.49 -6.92 -30.76
CA ASN A 357 19.51 -5.76 -29.87
C ASN A 357 19.02 -6.08 -28.46
N THR A 358 18.38 -7.23 -28.24
CA THR A 358 17.78 -7.62 -26.96
C THR A 358 18.59 -8.71 -26.28
N ARG A 359 18.91 -8.51 -25.00
CA ARG A 359 19.57 -9.51 -24.16
C ARG A 359 18.67 -9.92 -23.00
N LEU A 360 18.53 -11.24 -22.80
CA LEU A 360 17.75 -11.82 -21.72
C LEU A 360 18.62 -11.98 -20.46
N TYR A 361 18.02 -11.72 -19.30
CA TYR A 361 18.65 -11.86 -17.99
C TYR A 361 17.69 -12.55 -17.02
N GLU A 362 18.21 -13.40 -16.14
CA GLU A 362 17.41 -13.92 -15.02
C GLU A 362 17.15 -12.82 -13.97
N TRP A 363 18.14 -11.96 -13.77
CA TRP A 363 18.09 -10.83 -12.85
C TRP A 363 18.79 -9.60 -13.43
N ILE A 364 18.24 -8.42 -13.16
CA ILE A 364 18.82 -7.13 -13.56
C ILE A 364 18.90 -6.18 -12.36
N PRO A 365 19.94 -5.34 -12.25
CA PRO A 365 19.99 -4.26 -11.26
C PRO A 365 19.06 -3.12 -11.71
N GLN A 366 17.74 -3.32 -11.57
CA GLN A 366 16.70 -2.45 -12.12
C GLN A 366 16.88 -0.98 -11.74
N ASN A 367 17.03 -0.68 -10.44
CA ASN A 367 17.25 0.69 -9.96
C ASN A 367 18.46 1.36 -10.65
N ASP A 368 19.57 0.64 -10.79
CA ASP A 368 20.80 1.18 -11.33
C ASP A 368 20.71 1.38 -12.85
N LEU A 369 20.05 0.47 -13.55
CA LEU A 369 19.73 0.62 -14.97
C LEU A 369 18.79 1.80 -15.20
N LEU A 370 17.75 1.98 -14.39
CA LEU A 370 16.82 3.10 -14.53
C LEU A 370 17.51 4.44 -14.29
N GLY A 371 18.46 4.52 -13.36
CA GLY A 371 19.25 5.72 -13.13
C GLY A 371 20.43 5.91 -14.11
N HIS A 372 20.64 5.00 -15.06
CA HIS A 372 21.71 5.14 -16.03
C HIS A 372 21.37 6.22 -17.09
N PRO A 373 22.30 7.12 -17.47
CA PRO A 373 22.02 8.23 -18.41
C PRO A 373 21.52 7.82 -19.80
N LYS A 374 21.80 6.58 -20.21
CA LYS A 374 21.35 6.03 -21.51
C LYS A 374 19.92 5.48 -21.48
N THR A 375 19.26 5.40 -20.33
CA THR A 375 17.91 4.84 -20.24
C THR A 375 16.88 5.78 -20.83
N ARG A 376 16.12 5.26 -21.80
CA ARG A 376 15.11 6.03 -22.53
C ARG A 376 13.70 5.71 -22.07
N ALA A 377 13.41 4.43 -21.84
CA ALA A 377 12.09 3.98 -21.43
C ALA A 377 12.17 2.74 -20.54
N PHE A 378 11.10 2.56 -19.75
CA PHE A 378 10.91 1.38 -18.91
C PHE A 378 9.64 0.63 -19.29
N ILE A 379 9.77 -0.61 -19.73
CA ILE A 379 8.63 -1.51 -19.92
C ILE A 379 8.40 -2.25 -18.60
N THR A 380 7.20 -2.11 -18.05
CA THR A 380 6.89 -2.59 -16.70
C THR A 380 5.51 -3.21 -16.61
N HIS A 381 5.35 -4.20 -15.72
CA HIS A 381 4.03 -4.67 -15.29
C HIS A 381 3.23 -3.68 -14.41
N CYS A 382 3.76 -2.47 -14.17
CA CYS A 382 3.11 -1.44 -13.36
C CYS A 382 2.98 -1.76 -11.86
N GLY A 383 3.84 -2.64 -11.33
CA GLY A 383 3.97 -2.81 -9.89
C GLY A 383 4.50 -1.53 -9.22
N THR A 384 3.91 -1.16 -8.07
CA THR A 384 4.19 0.10 -7.36
C THR A 384 5.69 0.36 -7.16
N ASN A 385 6.48 -0.66 -6.79
CA ASN A 385 7.92 -0.48 -6.56
C ASN A 385 8.67 -0.04 -7.82
N GLY A 386 8.41 -0.68 -8.96
CA GLY A 386 9.06 -0.34 -10.23
C GLY A 386 8.63 1.03 -10.74
N ILE A 387 7.38 1.42 -10.50
CA ILE A 387 6.89 2.77 -10.82
C ILE A 387 7.65 3.82 -10.03
N TYR A 388 7.83 3.64 -8.72
CA TYR A 388 8.60 4.61 -7.93
C TYR A 388 10.07 4.68 -8.34
N GLU A 389 10.70 3.58 -8.72
CA GLU A 389 12.07 3.64 -9.27
C GLU A 389 12.12 4.44 -10.58
N ALA A 390 11.12 4.26 -11.45
CA ALA A 390 11.01 5.03 -12.69
C ALA A 390 10.73 6.52 -12.42
N ILE A 391 9.84 6.85 -11.47
CA ILE A 391 9.60 8.23 -11.03
C ILE A 391 10.88 8.83 -10.46
N TYR A 392 11.55 8.12 -9.54
CA TYR A 392 12.78 8.57 -8.89
C TYR A 392 13.85 8.98 -9.91
N HIS A 393 14.03 8.17 -10.96
CA HIS A 393 15.02 8.42 -12.03
C HIS A 393 14.46 9.20 -13.24
N GLY A 394 13.19 9.61 -13.20
CA GLY A 394 12.53 10.39 -14.25
C GLY A 394 12.42 9.66 -15.60
N ILE A 395 12.14 8.36 -15.59
CA ILE A 395 12.06 7.51 -16.79
C ILE A 395 10.59 7.30 -17.20
N PRO A 396 10.20 7.62 -18.45
CA PRO A 396 8.86 7.35 -18.95
C PRO A 396 8.63 5.85 -19.16
N MET A 397 7.38 5.42 -19.10
CA MET A 397 7.03 4.00 -19.02
C MET A 397 6.11 3.52 -20.15
N VAL A 398 6.31 2.29 -20.58
CA VAL A 398 5.25 1.50 -21.23
C VAL A 398 4.74 0.48 -20.22
N GLY A 399 3.49 0.65 -19.81
CA GLY A 399 2.84 -0.19 -18.82
C GLY A 399 2.10 -1.37 -19.45
N ILE A 400 2.37 -2.57 -18.96
CA ILE A 400 1.70 -3.83 -19.34
C ILE A 400 1.08 -4.43 -18.06
N PRO A 401 -0.02 -3.85 -17.54
CA PRO A 401 -0.61 -4.30 -16.28
C PRO A 401 -1.11 -5.74 -16.41
N MET A 402 -0.99 -6.53 -15.33
CA MET A 402 -1.39 -7.93 -15.30
C MET A 402 -2.46 -8.23 -14.25
N PHE A 403 -2.25 -7.81 -13.00
CA PHE A 403 -3.14 -8.14 -11.88
C PHE A 403 -3.00 -7.19 -10.69
N GLY A 404 -3.84 -7.37 -9.68
CA GLY A 404 -3.77 -6.60 -8.42
C GLY A 404 -4.05 -5.11 -8.64
N ASP A 405 -3.17 -4.26 -8.12
CA ASP A 405 -3.21 -2.80 -8.26
C ASP A 405 -2.63 -2.29 -9.60
N GLN A 406 -2.06 -3.16 -10.43
CA GLN A 406 -1.32 -2.74 -11.63
C GLN A 406 -2.17 -1.96 -12.66
N PRO A 407 -3.42 -2.36 -13.00
CA PRO A 407 -4.28 -1.55 -13.88
C PRO A 407 -4.57 -0.16 -13.30
N ASP A 408 -4.70 -0.08 -11.98
CA ASP A 408 -4.92 1.17 -11.25
C ASP A 408 -3.69 2.07 -11.27
N ASN A 409 -2.51 1.47 -11.13
CA ASN A 409 -1.25 2.19 -11.11
C ASN A 409 -0.95 2.80 -12.48
N ILE A 410 -1.22 2.07 -13.57
CA ILE A 410 -1.01 2.63 -14.91
C ILE A 410 -2.00 3.75 -15.24
N ALA A 411 -3.25 3.66 -14.78
CA ALA A 411 -4.22 4.74 -14.94
C ALA A 411 -3.73 6.07 -14.34
N ARG A 412 -3.10 6.02 -13.16
CA ARG A 412 -2.50 7.20 -12.49
C ARG A 412 -1.34 7.79 -13.29
N ILE A 413 -0.39 6.96 -13.72
CA ILE A 413 0.78 7.43 -14.46
C ILE A 413 0.40 7.97 -15.85
N LYS A 414 -0.58 7.35 -16.52
CA LYS A 414 -1.16 7.88 -17.76
C LYS A 414 -1.82 9.23 -17.55
N ALA A 415 -2.61 9.38 -16.50
CA ALA A 415 -3.24 10.66 -16.17
C ALA A 415 -2.21 11.76 -15.90
N LYS A 416 -1.05 11.41 -15.36
CA LYS A 416 0.11 12.30 -15.18
C LYS A 416 1.01 12.43 -16.42
N GLY A 417 0.64 11.81 -17.55
CA GLY A 417 1.33 11.96 -18.83
C GLY A 417 2.72 11.31 -18.92
N ALA A 418 3.04 10.36 -18.03
CA ALA A 418 4.37 9.73 -17.96
C ALA A 418 4.40 8.27 -18.45
N ALA A 419 3.28 7.74 -18.96
CA ALA A 419 3.23 6.40 -19.53
C ALA A 419 2.19 6.20 -20.62
N VAL A 420 2.41 5.16 -21.43
CA VAL A 420 1.44 4.55 -22.33
C VAL A 420 1.11 3.15 -21.82
N GLU A 421 -0.16 2.74 -21.91
CA GLU A 421 -0.61 1.40 -21.54
C GLU A 421 -0.75 0.50 -22.76
N VAL A 422 -0.34 -0.76 -22.59
CA VAL A 422 -0.50 -1.83 -23.56
C VAL A 422 -1.14 -3.03 -22.85
N ASP A 423 -2.28 -3.47 -23.35
CA ASP A 423 -3.01 -4.62 -22.81
C ASP A 423 -2.31 -5.93 -23.20
N LEU A 424 -1.84 -6.69 -22.19
CA LEU A 424 -1.16 -7.97 -22.38
C LEU A 424 -1.97 -8.98 -23.23
N HIS A 425 -3.30 -9.00 -23.08
CA HIS A 425 -4.17 -9.98 -23.70
C HIS A 425 -4.46 -9.66 -25.16
N THR A 426 -4.60 -8.39 -25.50
CA THR A 426 -4.98 -7.95 -26.85
C THR A 426 -3.82 -7.38 -27.67
N MET A 427 -2.65 -7.15 -27.06
CA MET A 427 -1.51 -6.56 -27.76
C MET A 427 -1.03 -7.37 -28.95
N THR A 428 -0.66 -6.63 -29.99
CA THR A 428 0.15 -7.07 -31.12
C THR A 428 1.55 -6.48 -31.05
N SER A 429 2.47 -6.98 -31.89
CA SER A 429 3.83 -6.43 -31.99
C SER A 429 3.81 -4.93 -32.34
N SER A 430 2.88 -4.52 -33.21
CA SER A 430 2.69 -3.11 -33.59
C SER A 430 2.24 -2.24 -32.41
N ASN A 431 1.35 -2.73 -31.55
CA ASN A 431 0.90 -1.95 -30.39
C ASN A 431 2.06 -1.61 -29.44
N LEU A 432 2.90 -2.60 -29.13
CA LEU A 432 4.05 -2.39 -28.25
C LEU A 432 5.12 -1.51 -28.91
N LEU A 433 5.40 -1.72 -30.21
CA LEU A 433 6.33 -0.89 -30.97
C LEU A 433 5.89 0.58 -31.00
N ASN A 434 4.60 0.84 -31.27
CA ASN A 434 4.05 2.18 -31.30
C ASN A 434 4.11 2.84 -29.91
N ALA A 435 3.76 2.12 -28.85
CA ALA A 435 3.87 2.63 -27.48
C ALA A 435 5.31 2.99 -27.12
N LEU A 436 6.30 2.17 -27.51
CA LEU A 436 7.71 2.45 -27.30
C LEU A 436 8.18 3.68 -28.08
N ASN A 437 7.85 3.76 -29.36
CA ASN A 437 8.18 4.91 -30.19
C ASN A 437 7.56 6.20 -29.65
N GLU A 438 6.34 6.13 -29.14
CA GLU A 438 5.65 7.25 -28.53
C GLU A 438 6.39 7.75 -27.28
N VAL A 439 6.65 6.88 -26.29
CA VAL A 439 7.30 7.32 -25.03
C VAL A 439 8.77 7.71 -25.19
N ILE A 440 9.47 7.14 -26.19
CA ILE A 440 10.88 7.44 -26.44
C ILE A 440 11.05 8.75 -27.22
N ASN A 441 10.22 8.99 -28.24
CA ASN A 441 10.43 10.09 -29.18
C ASN A 441 9.57 11.32 -28.90
N ASN A 442 8.44 11.19 -28.18
CA ASN A 442 7.62 12.33 -27.80
C ASN A 442 8.13 12.95 -26.47
N PRO A 443 8.65 14.19 -26.47
CA PRO A 443 9.22 14.82 -25.28
C PRO A 443 8.22 14.95 -24.12
N PHE A 444 6.92 15.00 -24.41
CA PHE A 444 5.85 15.08 -23.42
C PHE A 444 6.02 14.06 -22.29
N TYR A 445 6.31 12.79 -22.61
CA TYR A 445 6.44 11.75 -21.59
C TYR A 445 7.69 11.92 -20.73
N LYS A 446 8.82 12.29 -21.35
CA LYS A 446 10.07 12.50 -20.61
C LYS A 446 9.97 13.74 -19.72
N GLU A 447 9.38 14.83 -20.20
CA GLU A 447 9.17 16.05 -19.42
C GLU A 447 8.25 15.82 -18.22
N ASN A 448 7.16 15.07 -18.40
CA ASN A 448 6.29 14.69 -17.28
C ASN A 448 6.99 13.75 -16.30
N ALA A 449 7.70 12.72 -16.78
CA ALA A 449 8.47 11.83 -15.91
C ALA A 449 9.52 12.58 -15.09
N MET A 450 10.24 13.55 -15.69
CA MET A 450 11.18 14.41 -14.98
C MET A 450 10.48 15.36 -14.01
N THR A 451 9.26 15.81 -14.31
CA THR A 451 8.45 16.61 -13.39
C THR A 451 8.05 15.80 -12.16
N LEU A 452 7.58 14.57 -12.33
CA LEU A 452 7.29 13.66 -11.22
C LEU A 452 8.56 13.37 -10.40
N SER A 453 9.70 13.15 -11.06
CA SER A 453 10.99 12.98 -10.38
C SER A 453 11.35 14.17 -9.50
N ARG A 454 11.22 15.40 -10.01
CA ARG A 454 11.48 16.62 -9.22
C ARG A 454 10.59 16.68 -7.98
N ILE A 455 9.29 16.43 -8.13
CA ILE A 455 8.34 16.39 -7.00
C ILE A 455 8.71 15.28 -6.00
N HIS A 456 9.12 14.11 -6.49
CA HIS A 456 9.52 12.99 -5.65
C HIS A 456 10.73 13.33 -4.77
N HIS A 457 11.73 14.03 -5.33
CA HIS A 457 12.93 14.44 -4.60
C HIS A 457 12.70 15.67 -3.71
N ASP A 458 11.78 16.57 -4.10
CA ASP A 458 11.48 17.81 -3.38
C ASP A 458 10.48 17.58 -2.23
N GLN A 459 10.93 16.82 -1.24
CA GLN A 459 10.18 16.53 -0.02
C GLN A 459 10.98 16.96 1.22
N PRO A 460 10.31 17.44 2.29
CA PRO A 460 10.99 17.92 3.50
C PRO A 460 11.78 16.83 4.24
N MET A 461 11.33 15.57 4.11
CA MET A 461 11.99 14.39 4.66
C MET A 461 11.87 13.25 3.66
N LYS A 462 12.94 12.47 3.50
CA LYS A 462 12.93 11.31 2.60
C LYS A 462 11.90 10.28 3.06
N PRO A 463 11.25 9.54 2.14
CA PRO A 463 10.19 8.60 2.51
C PRO A 463 10.61 7.52 3.53
N LEU A 464 11.83 6.99 3.41
CA LEU A 464 12.36 6.02 4.38
C LEU A 464 12.58 6.63 5.76
N ASP A 465 13.17 7.83 5.82
CA ASP A 465 13.42 8.54 7.08
C ASP A 465 12.09 8.89 7.78
N ARG A 466 11.05 9.25 7.01
CA ARG A 466 9.69 9.49 7.51
C ARG A 466 9.08 8.23 8.13
N ALA A 467 9.19 7.08 7.45
CA ALA A 467 8.72 5.81 7.98
C ALA A 467 9.41 5.46 9.31
N VAL A 468 10.73 5.56 9.36
CA VAL A 468 11.53 5.29 10.55
C VAL A 468 11.19 6.25 11.69
N PHE A 469 11.07 7.54 11.40
CA PHE A 469 10.70 8.55 12.38
C PHE A 469 9.39 8.22 13.10
N TRP A 470 8.35 7.83 12.37
CA TRP A 470 7.04 7.53 12.94
C TRP A 470 7.03 6.21 13.73
N ILE A 471 7.81 5.22 13.31
CA ILE A 471 7.99 3.99 14.08
C ILE A 471 8.66 4.29 15.42
N GLU A 472 9.77 5.03 15.39
CA GLU A 472 10.46 5.42 16.61
C GLU A 472 9.62 6.38 17.46
N PHE A 473 8.80 7.24 16.85
CA PHE A 473 7.89 8.12 17.57
C PHE A 473 6.93 7.32 18.45
N VAL A 474 6.25 6.32 17.87
CA VAL A 474 5.34 5.44 18.63
C VAL A 474 6.09 4.70 19.73
N MET A 475 7.32 4.23 19.48
CA MET A 475 8.15 3.58 20.50
C MET A 475 8.54 4.52 21.64
N ARG A 476 8.95 5.76 21.32
CA ARG A 476 9.34 6.79 22.30
C ARG A 476 8.18 7.22 23.18
N HIS A 477 6.97 7.31 22.60
CA HIS A 477 5.78 7.82 23.28
C HIS A 477 4.83 6.72 23.78
N LYS A 478 5.17 5.44 23.57
CA LYS A 478 4.35 4.28 23.95
C LYS A 478 2.94 4.33 23.35
N GLY A 479 2.87 4.72 22.08
CA GLY A 479 1.63 4.95 21.33
C GLY A 479 1.56 6.34 20.68
N ALA A 480 0.51 6.54 19.88
CA ALA A 480 0.18 7.78 19.18
C ALA A 480 -1.34 8.06 19.19
N LYS A 481 -2.07 7.59 20.21
CA LYS A 481 -3.54 7.76 20.35
C LYS A 481 -4.08 9.18 20.17
N HIS A 482 -3.27 10.21 20.45
CA HIS A 482 -3.65 11.61 20.23
C HIS A 482 -3.77 12.00 18.74
N LEU A 483 -3.26 11.18 17.83
CA LEU A 483 -3.40 11.32 16.37
C LEU A 483 -4.62 10.56 15.82
N ARG A 484 -5.26 9.71 16.63
CA ARG A 484 -6.44 8.93 16.25
C ARG A 484 -7.68 9.82 16.26
N PRO A 485 -8.43 9.90 15.16
CA PRO A 485 -9.64 10.72 15.11
C PRO A 485 -10.79 10.10 15.91
N ALA A 486 -11.72 10.95 16.36
CA ALA A 486 -12.94 10.53 17.07
C ALA A 486 -13.90 9.71 16.19
N SER A 487 -13.72 9.67 14.88
CA SER A 487 -14.54 8.86 13.95
C SER A 487 -14.57 7.39 14.31
N HIS A 488 -13.52 6.87 14.95
CA HIS A 488 -13.48 5.49 15.43
C HIS A 488 -14.45 5.20 16.58
N ASP A 489 -14.92 6.22 17.30
CA ASP A 489 -15.77 6.08 18.48
C ASP A 489 -17.23 6.50 18.20
N LEU A 490 -17.53 6.93 16.96
CA LEU A 490 -18.88 7.32 16.52
C LEU A 490 -19.65 6.14 15.91
N THR A 491 -20.97 6.11 16.09
CA THR A 491 -21.83 5.24 15.29
C THR A 491 -21.91 5.74 13.84
N TRP A 492 -22.30 4.85 12.92
CA TRP A 492 -22.40 5.20 11.49
C TRP A 492 -23.34 6.41 11.24
N PHE A 493 -24.44 6.52 11.99
CA PHE A 493 -25.40 7.60 11.82
C PHE A 493 -24.92 8.91 12.47
N GLN A 494 -24.12 8.85 13.54
CA GLN A 494 -23.46 10.02 14.12
C GLN A 494 -22.35 10.53 13.19
N TYR A 495 -21.54 9.63 12.62
CA TYR A 495 -20.49 9.99 11.66
C TYR A 495 -21.04 10.73 10.44
N HIS A 496 -22.23 10.36 9.96
CA HIS A 496 -22.92 11.02 8.86
C HIS A 496 -23.92 12.11 9.31
N SER A 497 -23.94 12.48 10.58
CA SER A 497 -24.83 13.51 11.16
C SER A 497 -26.33 13.28 10.89
N LEU A 498 -26.75 12.03 10.73
CA LEU A 498 -28.15 11.69 10.40
C LEU A 498 -29.09 11.91 11.58
N ASP A 499 -28.60 11.80 12.81
CA ASP A 499 -29.30 12.18 14.03
C ASP A 499 -29.59 13.69 14.06
N VAL A 500 -28.61 14.52 13.72
CA VAL A 500 -28.75 15.98 13.62
C VAL A 500 -29.72 16.36 12.48
N ILE A 501 -29.55 15.78 11.29
CA ILE A 501 -30.43 16.02 10.15
C ILE A 501 -31.87 15.59 10.50
N GLY A 502 -32.04 14.42 11.11
CA GLY A 502 -33.32 13.92 11.56
C GLY A 502 -34.01 14.86 12.56
N PHE A 503 -33.26 15.37 13.53
CA PHE A 503 -33.76 16.36 14.50
C PHE A 503 -34.23 17.65 13.81
N LEU A 504 -33.42 18.21 12.90
CA LEU A 504 -33.77 19.43 12.15
C LEU A 504 -35.03 19.25 11.28
N LEU A 505 -35.16 18.10 10.60
CA LEU A 505 -36.35 17.77 9.82
C LEU A 505 -37.60 17.67 10.70
N ALA A 506 -37.48 17.09 11.91
CA ALA A 506 -38.58 17.02 12.86
C ALA A 506 -39.04 18.41 13.34
N CYS A 507 -38.10 19.34 13.59
CA CYS A 507 -38.41 20.73 13.93
C CYS A 507 -39.17 21.45 12.80
N VAL A 508 -38.72 21.29 11.55
CA VAL A 508 -39.40 21.87 10.37
C VAL A 508 -40.81 21.29 10.21
N ALA A 509 -40.95 19.97 10.31
CA ALA A 509 -42.25 19.31 10.22
C ALA A 509 -43.22 19.79 11.31
N THR A 510 -42.74 19.92 12.55
CA THR A 510 -43.55 20.42 13.67
C THR A 510 -43.97 21.86 13.45
N THR A 511 -43.07 22.71 12.94
CA THR A 511 -43.40 24.11 12.60
C THR A 511 -44.47 24.18 11.51
N ILE A 512 -44.35 23.40 10.43
CA ILE A 512 -45.35 23.32 9.36
C ILE A 512 -46.69 22.82 9.90
N LEU A 513 -46.70 21.82 10.77
CA LEU A 513 -47.92 21.31 11.41
C LEU A 513 -48.58 22.36 12.32
N LEU A 514 -47.80 23.08 13.12
CA LEU A 514 -48.31 24.16 13.96
C LEU A 514 -48.87 25.31 13.11
N VAL A 515 -48.13 25.79 12.11
CA VAL A 515 -48.59 26.86 11.21
C VAL A 515 -49.84 26.44 10.45
N SER A 516 -49.88 25.24 9.89
CA SER A 516 -51.07 24.74 9.18
C SER A 516 -52.28 24.60 10.11
N LYS A 517 -52.11 24.11 11.34
CA LYS A 517 -53.18 24.07 12.35
C LYS A 517 -53.65 25.48 12.74
N CYS A 518 -52.74 26.43 12.94
CA CYS A 518 -53.07 27.83 13.19
C CYS A 518 -53.81 28.47 12.02
N CYS A 519 -53.35 28.27 10.78
CA CYS A 519 -54.01 28.77 9.57
C CYS A 519 -55.40 28.14 9.39
N LEU A 520 -55.54 26.82 9.55
CA LEU A 520 -56.84 26.14 9.50
C LEU A 520 -57.78 26.62 10.60
N PHE A 521 -57.26 26.84 11.81
CA PHE A 521 -58.03 27.39 12.92
C PHE A 521 -58.49 28.83 12.63
N CYS A 522 -57.60 29.69 12.11
CA CYS A 522 -57.94 31.03 11.67
C CYS A 522 -58.99 31.01 10.54
N CYS A 523 -58.79 30.20 9.49
CA CYS A 523 -59.77 30.03 8.41
C CYS A 523 -61.12 29.52 8.91
N TRP A 524 -61.14 28.58 9.87
CA TRP A 524 -62.38 28.08 10.48
C TRP A 524 -63.09 29.14 11.33
N LYS A 525 -62.33 29.94 12.08
CA LYS A 525 -62.87 30.99 12.95
C LYS A 525 -63.39 32.19 12.15
N PHE A 526 -62.65 32.65 11.14
CA PHE A 526 -63.04 33.78 10.30
C PHE A 526 -64.02 33.41 9.16
N GLY A 527 -64.04 32.14 8.72
CA GLY A 527 -65.03 31.63 7.76
C GLY A 527 -66.44 31.45 8.34
N LYS A 528 -66.59 31.41 9.66
CA LYS A 528 -67.91 31.35 10.34
C LYS A 528 -68.56 32.71 10.59
N THR A 529 -67.82 33.81 10.51
CA THR A 529 -68.35 35.18 10.70
C THR A 529 -69.15 35.74 9.52
N GLY A 530 -69.30 34.99 8.41
CA GLY A 530 -70.04 35.41 7.22
C GLY A 530 -71.50 34.93 7.11
N LYS A 531 -72.07 34.23 8.11
CA LYS A 531 -73.48 33.80 8.09
C LYS A 531 -74.24 34.16 9.37
N LYS A 532 -74.70 35.41 9.44
CA LYS A 532 -75.95 35.96 10.04
C LYS A 532 -75.68 37.43 10.41
N ASN A 533 -76.42 38.40 9.87
CA ASN A 533 -77.84 38.56 10.14
C ASN A 533 -78.70 38.95 8.93
N LYS A 534 -79.99 38.64 9.11
CA LYS A 534 -81.15 38.77 8.22
C LYS A 534 -82.02 39.96 8.71
N ARG A 535 -82.85 40.50 7.81
CA ARG A 535 -84.04 41.40 7.97
C ARG A 535 -83.76 42.88 7.72
N GLU A 536 -84.62 43.63 7.03
CA GLU A 536 -86.06 43.44 6.74
C GLU A 536 -86.43 42.90 5.35
#